data_AF-A0A101VRI0-F1
#
_entry.id   AF-A0A101VRI0-F1
#
_cell.length_a   1.000
_cell.length_b   1.000
_cell.length_c   1.000
_cell.angle_alpha   90.00
_cell.angle_beta   90.00
_cell.angle_gamma   90.00
#
_symmetry.space_group_name_H-M   'P 1'
#
loop_
_entity.id
_entity.type
_entity.pdbx_description
1 polymer ?
#
loop_
_entity_poly.entity_id
_entity_poly.type
_entity_poly.pdbx_seq_one_letter_code
_entity_poly.pdbx_strand_id
1 'polypeptide(L)'
;MIDTSSTVTSPFGVQKVGKGKSPVLPEEKDPSFNVRDRLNDVLLSEKHIIESYTTGSKEVLCQQLYNVVTENLSNLKLAQRHLFEELFNLGEYQADIAAQPQIDDALDMFTKYKVQLPYPQS
;
A
#
# COMPACT_ATOMS: atom_id res chain seq x y z
N MET A 1 -2.72 10.70 -7.60
CA MET A 1 -1.41 10.65 -6.89
C MET A 1 -1.61 11.01 -5.44
N ILE A 2 -0.90 10.34 -4.52
CA ILE A 2 -0.93 10.64 -3.08
C ILE A 2 -0.25 11.98 -2.82
N ASP A 3 -0.95 12.87 -2.12
CA ASP A 3 -0.40 14.13 -1.64
C ASP A 3 0.33 13.91 -0.31
N THR A 4 1.65 13.73 -0.38
CA THR A 4 2.48 13.52 0.80
C THR A 4 2.79 14.80 1.57
N SER A 5 2.35 15.96 1.09
CA SER A 5 2.49 17.23 1.80
C SER A 5 1.35 17.48 2.80
N SER A 6 0.24 16.75 2.65
CA SER A 6 -0.88 16.79 3.58
C SER A 6 -0.56 16.04 4.87
N THR A 7 -0.72 16.71 6.01
CA THR A 7 -0.45 16.13 7.33
C THR A 7 -1.62 16.28 8.29
N VAL A 8 -1.69 15.34 9.24
CA VAL A 8 -2.67 15.31 10.33
C VAL A 8 -1.97 14.97 11.63
N THR A 9 -2.46 15.53 12.74
CA THR A 9 -1.94 15.25 14.08
C THR A 9 -2.90 14.30 14.78
N SER A 10 -2.39 13.17 15.27
CA SER A 10 -3.18 12.21 16.04
C SER A 10 -3.61 12.79 17.40
N PRO A 11 -4.59 12.20 18.09
CA PRO A 11 -4.98 12.62 19.45
C PRO A 11 -3.83 12.65 20.46
N PHE A 12 -2.74 11.92 20.18
CA PHE A 12 -1.54 11.83 21.01
C PHE A 12 -0.39 12.72 20.52
N GLY A 13 -0.64 13.62 19.57
CA GLY A 13 0.36 14.58 19.08
C GLY A 13 1.31 14.06 18.00
N VAL A 14 1.09 12.85 17.46
CA VAL A 14 1.94 12.29 16.41
C VAL A 14 1.54 12.90 15.06
N GLN A 15 2.49 13.53 14.36
CA GLN A 15 2.27 13.99 12.98
C GLN A 15 2.36 12.82 11.99
N LYS A 16 1.38 12.73 11.11
CA LYS A 16 1.26 11.71 10.08
C LYS A 16 1.03 12.38 8.73
N VAL A 17 1.57 11.78 7.67
CA VAL A 17 1.11 12.05 6.31
C VAL A 17 -0.30 11.45 6.19
N GLY A 18 -1.26 12.25 5.75
CA GLY A 18 -2.66 11.83 5.73
C GLY A 18 -3.62 13.00 5.61
N LYS A 19 -4.89 12.67 5.38
CA LYS A 19 -6.00 13.64 5.38
C LYS A 19 -6.91 13.41 6.59
N GLY A 20 -7.64 14.46 6.96
CA GLY A 20 -8.73 14.33 7.93
C GLY A 20 -9.81 13.38 7.41
N LYS A 21 -10.55 12.74 8.33
CA LYS A 21 -11.65 11.86 7.96
C LYS A 21 -12.68 12.63 7.12
N SER A 22 -13.04 12.07 5.97
CA SER A 22 -14.04 12.65 5.09
C SER A 22 -15.44 12.59 5.72
N PRO A 23 -16.28 13.65 5.57
CA PRO A 23 -17.67 13.64 6.04
C PRO A 23 -18.56 12.66 5.25
N VAL A 24 -18.07 12.11 4.14
CA VAL A 24 -18.77 11.08 3.34
C VAL A 24 -18.80 9.73 4.08
N LEU A 25 -17.85 9.50 5.00
CA LEU A 25 -17.77 8.27 5.77
C LEU A 25 -18.40 8.47 7.15
N PRO A 26 -19.06 7.44 7.70
CA PRO A 26 -19.51 7.46 9.09
C PRO A 26 -18.32 7.73 10.03
N GLU A 27 -18.55 8.62 11.02
CA GLU A 27 -17.54 8.95 12.04
C GLU A 27 -17.13 7.72 12.85
N GLU A 28 -18.14 6.92 13.24
CA GLU A 28 -17.97 5.63 13.92
C GLU A 28 -18.28 4.47 12.99
N LYS A 29 -17.55 3.36 13.18
CA LYS A 29 -17.83 2.13 12.44
C LYS A 29 -19.08 1.48 13.03
N ASP A 30 -20.11 1.37 12.22
CA ASP A 30 -21.32 0.63 12.56
C ASP A 30 -21.38 -0.73 11.80
N PRO A 31 -22.32 -1.64 12.11
CA PRO A 31 -22.43 -2.95 11.46
C PRO A 31 -22.81 -2.93 9.97
N SER A 32 -23.17 -1.76 9.42
CA SER A 32 -23.54 -1.61 8.02
C SER A 32 -22.32 -1.65 7.09
N PHE A 33 -22.55 -2.18 5.88
CA PHE A 33 -21.55 -2.22 4.84
C PHE A 33 -21.49 -0.88 4.08
N ASN A 34 -20.67 0.02 4.61
CA ASN A 34 -20.51 1.39 4.12
C ASN A 34 -19.45 1.50 3.00
N VAL A 35 -19.19 2.72 2.53
CA VAL A 35 -18.22 2.99 1.44
C VAL A 35 -16.80 2.59 1.81
N ARG A 36 -16.37 2.80 3.07
CA ARG A 36 -15.06 2.37 3.56
C ARG A 36 -14.93 0.85 3.47
N ASP A 37 -15.94 0.10 3.88
CA ASP A 37 -15.89 -1.36 3.83
C ASP A 37 -15.88 -1.87 2.37
N ARG A 38 -16.65 -1.24 1.46
CA ARG A 38 -16.61 -1.54 0.02
C ARG A 38 -15.24 -1.30 -0.60
N LEU A 39 -14.62 -0.16 -0.33
CA LEU A 39 -13.30 0.16 -0.87
C LEU A 39 -12.23 -0.80 -0.35
N ASN A 40 -12.30 -1.20 0.92
CA ASN A 40 -11.38 -2.17 1.49
C ASN A 40 -11.58 -3.59 0.91
N ASP A 41 -12.83 -4.00 0.69
CA ASP A 41 -13.16 -5.29 0.07
C ASP A 41 -12.64 -5.38 -1.38
N VAL A 42 -12.87 -4.33 -2.18
CA VAL A 42 -12.33 -4.25 -3.55
C VAL A 42 -10.80 -4.20 -3.52
N LEU A 43 -10.19 -3.42 -2.62
CA LEU A 43 -8.73 -3.38 -2.49
C LEU A 43 -8.14 -4.75 -2.12
N LEU A 44 -8.82 -5.53 -1.27
CA LEU A 44 -8.43 -6.90 -0.92
C LEU A 44 -8.53 -7.82 -2.15
N SER A 45 -9.61 -7.71 -2.91
CA SER A 45 -9.81 -8.47 -4.15
C SER A 45 -8.70 -8.18 -5.17
N GLU A 46 -8.36 -6.91 -5.40
CA GLU A 46 -7.26 -6.52 -6.29
C GLU A 46 -5.93 -7.14 -5.88
N LYS A 47 -5.59 -7.12 -4.57
CA LYS A 47 -4.37 -7.77 -4.06
C LYS A 47 -4.34 -9.26 -4.41
N HIS A 48 -5.44 -9.98 -4.18
CA HIS A 48 -5.51 -11.40 -4.48
C HIS A 48 -5.36 -11.70 -5.97
N ILE A 49 -5.99 -10.90 -6.83
CA ILE A 49 -5.92 -11.08 -8.28
C ILE A 49 -4.49 -10.76 -8.77
N ILE A 50 -3.88 -9.67 -8.28
CA ILE A 50 -2.49 -9.29 -8.63
C ILE A 50 -1.50 -10.39 -8.28
N GLU A 51 -1.60 -11.00 -7.09
CA GLU A 51 -0.73 -12.11 -6.70
C GLU A 51 -0.98 -13.37 -7.56
N SER A 52 -2.24 -13.65 -7.89
CA SER A 52 -2.60 -14.77 -8.76
C SER A 52 -2.03 -14.58 -10.18
N TYR A 53 -2.16 -13.39 -10.75
CA TYR A 53 -1.57 -13.03 -12.05
C TYR A 53 -0.04 -13.06 -12.00
N THR A 54 0.56 -12.56 -10.92
CA THR A 54 2.02 -12.56 -10.75
C THR A 54 2.57 -13.97 -10.69
N THR A 55 1.86 -14.89 -10.02
CA THR A 55 2.24 -16.30 -9.97
C THR A 55 2.04 -16.98 -11.31
N GLY A 56 0.83 -16.89 -11.89
CA GLY A 56 0.49 -17.58 -13.13
C GLY A 56 1.24 -17.07 -14.37
N SER A 57 1.53 -15.77 -14.46
CA SER A 57 2.24 -15.18 -15.60
C SER A 57 3.63 -15.77 -15.84
N LYS A 58 4.28 -16.27 -14.78
CA LYS A 58 5.63 -16.87 -14.84
C LYS A 58 5.66 -18.22 -15.57
N GLU A 59 4.51 -18.87 -15.72
CA GLU A 59 4.39 -20.22 -16.31
C GLU A 59 3.79 -20.19 -17.73
N VAL A 60 3.49 -19.00 -18.27
CA VAL A 60 2.87 -18.85 -19.59
C VAL A 60 3.90 -19.04 -20.71
N LEU A 61 3.71 -20.10 -21.52
CA LEU A 61 4.61 -20.42 -22.63
C LEU A 61 4.29 -19.66 -23.93
N CYS A 62 3.03 -19.34 -24.16
CA CYS A 62 2.61 -18.63 -25.38
C CYS A 62 2.87 -17.13 -25.25
N GLN A 63 3.73 -16.57 -26.10
CA GLN A 63 4.12 -15.15 -26.02
C GLN A 63 2.92 -14.19 -26.10
N GLN A 64 1.94 -14.49 -26.95
CA GLN A 64 0.74 -13.65 -27.08
C GLN A 64 -0.08 -13.64 -25.78
N LEU A 65 -0.25 -14.82 -25.16
CA LEU A 65 -0.94 -14.92 -23.88
C LEU A 65 -0.14 -14.24 -22.77
N TYR A 66 1.19 -14.39 -22.76
CA TYR A 66 2.05 -13.72 -21.78
C TYR A 66 1.89 -12.20 -21.82
N ASN A 67 1.84 -11.63 -23.03
CA ASN A 67 1.64 -10.20 -23.21
C ASN A 67 0.29 -9.75 -22.64
N VAL A 68 -0.80 -10.47 -22.94
CA VAL A 68 -2.15 -10.16 -22.41
C VAL A 68 -2.19 -10.24 -20.89
N VAL A 69 -1.63 -11.30 -20.31
CA VAL A 69 -1.58 -11.48 -18.85
C VAL A 69 -0.78 -10.37 -18.18
N THR A 70 0.35 -9.97 -18.78
CA THR A 70 1.22 -8.91 -18.25
C THR A 70 0.55 -7.54 -18.34
N GLU A 71 -0.15 -7.25 -19.45
CA GLU A 71 -0.94 -6.03 -19.61
C GLU A 71 -2.07 -5.94 -18.57
N ASN A 72 -2.84 -7.03 -18.41
CA ASN A 72 -3.88 -7.11 -17.39
C ASN A 72 -3.31 -6.91 -15.98
N LEU A 73 -2.18 -7.52 -15.65
CA LEU A 73 -1.50 -7.33 -14.36
C LEU A 73 -1.10 -5.86 -14.15
N SER A 74 -0.62 -5.17 -15.19
CA SER A 74 -0.32 -3.73 -15.11
C SER A 74 -1.58 -2.92 -14.83
N ASN A 75 -2.68 -3.22 -15.51
CA ASN A 75 -3.97 -2.53 -15.32
C ASN A 75 -4.53 -2.75 -13.91
N LEU A 76 -4.44 -3.97 -13.38
CA LEU A 76 -4.85 -4.27 -12.00
C LEU A 76 -4.01 -3.49 -10.97
N LYS A 77 -2.69 -3.42 -11.17
CA LYS A 77 -1.80 -2.61 -10.29
C LYS A 77 -2.19 -1.13 -10.30
N LEU A 78 -2.57 -0.58 -11.46
CA LEU A 78 -3.07 0.79 -11.57
C LEU A 78 -4.42 0.95 -10.85
N ALA A 79 -5.35 0.01 -11.05
CA ALA A 79 -6.65 0.02 -10.36
C ALA A 79 -6.50 -0.03 -8.83
N GLN A 80 -5.67 -0.95 -8.32
CA GLN A 80 -5.32 -1.03 -6.90
C GLN A 80 -4.73 0.29 -6.40
N ARG A 81 -3.84 0.92 -7.18
CA ARG A 81 -3.24 2.21 -6.83
C ARG A 81 -4.29 3.30 -6.72
N HIS A 82 -5.25 3.37 -7.64
CA HIS A 82 -6.34 4.35 -7.56
C HIS A 82 -7.23 4.14 -6.34
N LEU A 83 -7.61 2.89 -6.03
CA LEU A 83 -8.38 2.57 -4.82
C LEU A 83 -7.65 2.99 -3.54
N PHE A 84 -6.34 2.74 -3.50
CA PHE A 84 -5.50 3.16 -2.37
C PHE A 84 -5.41 4.69 -2.24
N GLU A 85 -5.31 5.40 -3.36
CA GLU A 85 -5.35 6.87 -3.38
C GLU A 85 -6.69 7.42 -2.89
N GLU A 86 -7.80 6.78 -3.23
CA GLU A 86 -9.12 7.16 -2.71
C GLU A 86 -9.26 6.93 -1.21
N LEU A 87 -8.77 5.81 -0.69
CA LEU A 87 -8.73 5.58 0.77
C LEU A 87 -7.89 6.64 1.48
N PHE A 88 -6.74 7.03 0.92
CA PHE A 88 -5.95 8.15 1.44
C PHE A 88 -6.74 9.46 1.40
N ASN A 89 -7.43 9.76 0.29
CA ASN A 89 -8.23 10.98 0.13
C ASN A 89 -9.40 11.06 1.11
N LEU A 90 -9.97 9.92 1.47
CA LEU A 90 -11.04 9.81 2.46
C LEU A 90 -10.55 9.89 3.92
N GLY A 91 -9.23 9.95 4.14
CA GLY A 91 -8.62 9.98 5.47
C GLY A 91 -8.53 8.62 6.15
N GLU A 92 -8.72 7.52 5.40
CA GLU A 92 -8.70 6.14 5.89
C GLU A 92 -7.30 5.53 5.91
N TYR A 93 -6.34 6.18 5.25
CA TYR A 93 -4.96 5.76 5.25
C TYR A 93 -4.03 6.91 5.65
N GLN A 94 -3.18 6.66 6.63
CA GLN A 94 -2.19 7.61 7.14
C GLN A 94 -0.87 6.87 7.38
N ALA A 95 0.25 7.55 7.23
CA ALA A 95 1.57 7.02 7.51
C ALA A 95 2.32 7.95 8.45
N ASP A 96 3.06 7.39 9.41
CA ASP A 96 3.90 8.20 10.29
C ASP A 96 4.98 8.91 9.46
N ILE A 97 5.23 10.17 9.78
CA ILE A 97 6.37 10.89 9.22
C ILE A 97 7.60 10.37 9.95
N ALA A 98 8.35 9.48 9.30
CA ALA A 98 9.60 8.99 9.85
C ALA A 98 10.60 10.15 9.96
N ALA A 99 11.03 10.47 11.18
CA ALA A 99 12.12 11.42 11.39
C ALA A 99 13.44 10.81 10.90
N GLN A 100 14.37 11.63 10.43
CA GLN A 100 15.68 11.17 9.94
C GLN A 100 16.39 10.19 10.92
N PRO A 101 16.41 10.43 12.25
CA PRO A 101 16.99 9.48 13.19
C PRO A 101 16.34 8.09 13.18
N GLN A 102 15.03 8.00 12.93
CA GLN A 102 14.33 6.70 12.83
C GLN A 102 14.71 5.95 11.55
N ILE A 103 14.97 6.67 10.47
CA ILE A 103 15.48 6.11 9.21
C ILE A 103 16.91 5.59 9.43
N ASP A 104 17.74 6.38 10.10
CA ASP A 104 19.13 6.02 10.41
C ASP A 104 19.21 4.79 11.33
N ASP A 105 18.37 4.74 12.38
CA ASP A 105 18.26 3.58 13.28
C ASP A 105 17.85 2.31 12.54
N ALA A 106 16.85 2.39 11.66
CA ALA A 106 16.43 1.26 10.85
C ALA A 106 17.56 0.80 9.91
N LEU A 107 18.25 1.74 9.26
CA LEU A 107 19.38 1.47 8.39
C LEU A 107 20.52 0.77 9.14
N ASP A 108 20.87 1.23 10.33
CA ASP A 108 21.91 0.62 11.19
C ASP A 108 21.52 -0.81 11.59
N MET A 109 20.28 -1.04 12.03
CA MET A 109 19.76 -2.37 12.36
C MET A 109 19.93 -3.34 11.18
N PHE A 110 19.47 -2.96 9.98
CA PHE A 110 19.59 -3.82 8.80
C PHE A 110 21.03 -3.94 8.29
N THR A 111 21.87 -2.91 8.47
CA THR A 111 23.30 -2.99 8.15
C THR A 111 24.01 -4.01 9.02
N LYS A 112 23.65 -4.10 10.30
CA LYS A 112 24.17 -5.11 11.23
C LYS A 112 23.80 -6.54 10.81
N TYR A 113 22.69 -6.75 10.11
CA TYR A 113 22.34 -8.09 9.58
C TYR A 113 23.27 -8.57 8.46
N LYS A 114 24.10 -7.70 7.87
CA LYS A 114 25.08 -8.13 6.86
C LYS A 114 26.04 -9.21 7.38
N VAL A 115 26.29 -9.27 8.69
CA VAL A 115 27.14 -10.31 9.29
C VAL A 115 26.51 -11.71 9.24
N GLN A 116 25.19 -11.80 9.02
CA GLN A 116 24.46 -13.06 8.89
C GLN A 116 24.48 -13.59 7.45
N LEU A 117 25.02 -12.81 6.50
CA LEU A 117 25.07 -13.24 5.10
C LEU A 117 26.08 -14.40 4.94
N PRO A 118 25.73 -15.43 4.14
CA PRO A 118 26.54 -16.64 4.02
C PRO A 118 27.89 -16.44 3.32
N TYR A 119 28.11 -15.29 2.69
CA TYR A 119 29.36 -14.95 2.01
C TYR A 119 30.00 -13.70 2.64
N PRO A 120 31.33 -13.70 2.86
CA PRO A 120 32.05 -12.51 3.28
C PRO A 120 31.79 -11.36 2.29
N GLN A 121 31.37 -10.21 2.81
CA GLN A 121 31.26 -8.99 2.02
C GLN A 121 32.68 -8.49 1.76
N SER A 122 33.19 -8.72 0.54
CA SER A 122 34.50 -8.23 0.05
C SER A 122 34.49 -6.75 -0.24
#